data_AF-A0A3D2G9L8-F1
#
_entry.id   AF-A0A3D2G9L8-F1
#
_cell.length_a   1.000
_cell.length_b   1.000
_cell.length_c   1.000
_cell.angle_alpha   90.00
_cell.angle_beta   90.00
_cell.angle_gamma   90.00
#
_symmetry.space_group_name_H-M   'P 1'
#
loop_
_entity.id
_entity.type
_entity.pdbx_description
1 polymer ?
#
loop_
_entity_poly.entity_id
_entity_poly.type
_entity_poly.pdbx_seq_one_letter_code
_entity_poly.pdbx_strand_id
1 'polypeptide(L)' 'MIDELIGTQEIVVKPIPSYVKKVHGISGCTQLGDGSIALILDVSGLMQD' A
#
# COMPACT_ATOMS: atom_id res chain seq x y z
N MET A 1 -4.77 15.15 -2.44
CA MET A 1 -5.31 15.10 -3.82
C MET A 1 -4.52 14.04 -4.55
N ILE A 2 -5.16 13.24 -5.42
CA ILE A 2 -4.43 12.28 -6.26
C ILE A 2 -3.95 12.99 -7.52
N ASP A 3 -2.76 12.64 -8.00
CA ASP A 3 -2.23 13.21 -9.25
C ASP A 3 -2.83 12.53 -10.47
N GLU A 4 -2.94 11.20 -10.45
CA GLU A 4 -3.42 10.40 -11.57
C GLU A 4 -3.99 9.04 -11.13
N LEU A 5 -5.01 8.54 -11.85
CA LEU A 5 -5.51 7.17 -11.71
C LEU A 5 -4.97 6.31 -12.87
N ILE A 6 -4.08 5.38 -12.55
CA ILE A 6 -3.46 4.49 -13.56
C ILE A 6 -4.37 3.32 -13.94
N GLY A 7 -5.24 2.85 -13.03
CA GLY A 7 -6.21 1.78 -13.30
C GLY A 7 -6.61 0.98 -12.06
N THR A 8 -7.24 -0.17 -12.29
CA THR A 8 -7.68 -1.12 -11.25
C THR A 8 -7.13 -2.51 -11.57
N GLN A 9 -6.59 -3.20 -10.57
CA GLN A 9 -6.10 -4.58 -10.70
C GLN A 9 -6.33 -5.37 -9.41
N GLU A 10 -6.45 -6.69 -9.53
CA GLU A 10 -6.43 -7.58 -8.37
C GLU A 10 -5.00 -7.80 -7.91
N ILE A 11 -4.78 -7.78 -6.59
CA ILE A 11 -3.45 -7.95 -5.98
C ILE A 11 -3.49 -8.95 -4.84
N VAL A 12 -2.33 -9.49 -4.52
CA VAL A 12 -2.14 -10.29 -3.29
C VAL A 12 -1.53 -9.40 -2.22
N VAL A 13 -2.24 -9.24 -1.12
CA VAL A 13 -1.75 -8.49 0.04
C VAL A 13 -0.72 -9.33 0.79
N LYS A 14 0.45 -8.75 1.02
CA LYS A 14 1.49 -9.30 1.90
C LYS A 14 1.69 -8.37 3.12
N PRO A 15 2.04 -8.93 4.29
CA PRO A 15 2.42 -8.10 5.43
C PRO A 15 3.69 -7.30 5.13
N ILE A 16 3.78 -6.10 5.70
CA ILE A 16 5.00 -5.28 5.63
C ILE A 16 6.15 -6.04 6.32
N PRO A 17 7.31 -6.21 5.66
CA PRO A 17 8.45 -6.87 6.28
C PRO A 17 8.90 -6.18 7.58
N SER A 18 9.35 -6.97 8.55
CA SER A 18 9.70 -6.48 9.89
C SER A 18 10.84 -5.45 9.95
N TYR A 19 11.70 -5.42 8.93
CA TYR A 19 12.78 -4.44 8.80
C TYR A 19 12.30 -3.08 8.29
N VAL A 20 11.08 -2.99 7.75
CA VAL A 20 10.47 -1.73 7.35
C VAL A 20 9.73 -1.16 8.56
N LYS A 21 10.02 0.10 8.90
CA LYS A 21 9.33 0.80 9.99
C LYS A 21 7.82 0.79 9.70
N LYS A 22 7.00 0.47 10.71
CA LYS A 22 5.55 0.64 10.60
C LYS A 22 5.24 2.12 10.39
N VAL A 23 4.56 2.42 9.29
CA VAL A 23 4.12 3.77 8.93
C VAL A 23 2.61 3.83 9.19
N HIS A 24 2.16 4.88 9.86
CA HIS A 24 0.73 5.13 10.06
C HIS A 24 0.02 5.22 8.70
N GLY A 25 -1.17 4.63 8.59
CA GLY A 25 -1.95 4.64 7.35
C GLY A 25 -1.49 3.66 6.28
N ILE A 26 -0.58 2.74 6.58
CA ILE A 26 -0.17 1.65 5.66
C ILE A 26 -0.60 0.30 6.25
N SER A 27 -1.38 -0.47 5.49
CA SER A 27 -1.90 -1.78 5.93
C SER A 27 -1.09 -2.98 5.42
N GLY A 28 -0.34 -2.81 4.32
CA GLY A 28 0.39 -3.91 3.70
C GLY A 28 1.18 -3.48 2.47
N CYS A 29 1.77 -4.45 1.79
CA CYS A 29 2.42 -4.25 0.50
C CYS A 29 2.06 -5.35 -0.47
N THR A 30 2.34 -5.13 -1.76
CA THR A 30 2.29 -6.15 -2.79
C THR A 30 3.47 -5.99 -3.74
N GLN A 31 3.78 -7.06 -4.47
CA GLN A 31 4.80 -7.04 -5.51
C GLN A 31 4.09 -6.97 -6.85
N LEU A 32 4.44 -5.98 -7.67
CA LEU A 32 3.92 -5.79 -9.01
C LEU A 32 4.62 -6.73 -10.01
N GLY A 33 4.04 -6.89 -11.20
CA GLY A 33 4.56 -7.78 -12.23
C GLY A 33 5.94 -7.41 -12.77
N ASP A 34 6.35 -6.15 -12.63
CA ASP A 34 7.69 -5.65 -12.95
C ASP A 34 8.70 -5.84 -11.80
N GLY A 35 8.27 -6.43 -10.68
CA GLY A 35 9.08 -6.68 -9.50
C GLY A 35 9.16 -5.52 -8.52
N SER A 36 8.54 -4.37 -8.82
CA SER A 36 8.47 -3.25 -7.89
C SER A 36 7.51 -3.56 -6.72
N ILE A 37 7.67 -2.81 -5.62
CA ILE A 37 6.82 -2.97 -4.42
C ILE A 37 5.86 -1.79 -4.34
N ALA A 38 4.58 -2.09 -4.27
CA ALA A 38 3.53 -1.11 -4.00
C ALA A 38 3.06 -1.24 -2.54
N LEU A 39 2.85 -0.11 -1.88
CA LEU A 39 2.28 -0.05 -0.53
C LEU A 39 0.76 0.10 -0.61
N ILE A 40 0.06 -0.50 0.35
CA ILE A 40 -1.39 -0.44 0.45
C ILE A 40 -1.77 0.56 1.54
N LEU A 41 -2.51 1.58 1.13
CA LEU A 41 -2.97 2.65 2.01
C LEU A 41 -4.21 2.21 2.79
N ASP A 42 -4.23 2.45 4.09
CA ASP A 42 -5.42 2.37 4.94
C ASP A 42 -6.06 3.75 5.07
N VAL A 43 -7.04 4.03 4.22
CA VAL A 43 -7.76 5.31 4.21
C VAL A 43 -8.53 5.52 5.52
N SER A 44 -9.09 4.45 6.10
CA SER A 44 -9.85 4.54 7.36
C SER A 44 -8.94 4.95 8.51
N GLY A 45 -7.74 4.35 8.58
CA GLY A 45 -6.71 4.73 9.55
C GLY A 45 -6.25 6.17 9.38
N LEU A 46 -6.07 6.63 8.14
CA LEU A 46 -5.65 8.01 7.83
C LEU A 46 -6.70 9.08 8.13
N MET A 47 -7.99 8.73 8.14
CA MET A 47 -9.07 9.69 8.41
C MET A 47 -9.38 9.83 9.91
N GLN A 48 -8.79 9.00 10.77
CA GLN A 48 -9.03 9.02 12.22
C GLN A 48 -8.05 9.90 13.00
N ASP A 49 -7.23 10.69 12.31
CA ASP A 49 -6.30 11.69 12.87
C ASP A 49 -6.83 13.13 12.71
#